data_AF-A0A512N6T5-F1
#
_entry.id   AF-A0A512N6T5-F1
#
_cell.length_a   1.000
_cell.length_b   1.000
_cell.length_c   1.000
_cell.angle_alpha   90.00
_cell.angle_beta   90.00
_cell.angle_gamma   90.00
#
_symmetry.space_group_name_H-M   'P 1'
#
loop_
_entity.id
_entity.type
_entity.pdbx_description
1 polymer ?
#
loop_
_entity_poly.entity_id
_entity_poly.type
_entity_poly.pdbx_seq_one_letter_code
_entity_poly.pdbx_strand_id
1 'polypeptide(L)'
;MRVEIIEGKEAIERLRPQWDAVYDADPEAQFFLSWSWLDAYNAPWAYDVFVLAVRPDDDSADYVALMPLRLRTRERRNTEFVNELNLAGNYISDYCGFLCRAGFEEQALPALAAKIQQFNWRRLRLEYFRASEHRAELFLRGFSSSTFMTTQVSAVNPDGTDNSICPSVALPDDWDRFLETKVSSNTRQKIRRFLRQVESSDDYRITHATADTLERDIENMLTLWTARWGARKGRRLPSILSANRLALRKAFAAGTLFMPVLWHGDRAICVLAILVDDRKKTYNFYIGGRDEDFKGPPTGLVLHGYAIRHAIANGITKYDFLRGNEAYKYSFGCEELHLKSLLLTTRDQRNLRGKIEPRGVPVVVARAFELHQANKLEAAERACQQVLEVDPRNARALHLLGTAEAKRGNHLMAVKHLRLLVSLVPNAVASWYALAKSLQARGAWAEAADAYCELISRQPTHPQVYHSLGQVLLKLDQVDHAVTVFEAALGLKADYADALIGRSEAMGIRGAIPRSKAEKRASRHAAVGERVAKVAEIAAAARRFNEAMIADQPAGSQGAGIAMLADVRRPAGSPRLQMAGAKNRVLH
;
A
#
# COMPACT_ATOMS: atom_id res chain seq x y z
N MET A 1 5.27 28.30 -10.75
CA MET A 1 5.21 26.87 -11.06
C MET A 1 4.09 26.23 -10.27
N ARG A 2 3.13 25.61 -10.96
CA ARG A 2 2.04 24.87 -10.33
C ARG A 2 2.45 23.41 -10.18
N VAL A 3 2.30 22.86 -8.97
CA VAL A 3 2.58 21.44 -8.68
C VAL A 3 1.28 20.70 -8.38
N GLU A 4 0.93 19.79 -9.27
CA GLU A 4 -0.24 18.92 -9.17
C GLU A 4 0.16 17.57 -8.57
N ILE A 5 -0.77 16.95 -7.83
CA ILE A 5 -0.59 15.61 -7.29
C ILE A 5 -1.46 14.68 -8.13
N ILE A 6 -0.83 13.73 -8.82
CA ILE A 6 -1.51 12.78 -9.68
C ILE A 6 -1.46 11.42 -9.01
N GLU A 7 -2.64 10.90 -8.71
CA GLU A 7 -2.82 9.70 -7.91
C GLU A 7 -3.96 8.84 -8.47
N GLY A 8 -3.89 7.54 -8.19
CA GLY A 8 -4.80 6.55 -8.76
C GLY A 8 -4.31 6.05 -10.12
N LYS A 9 -4.57 4.75 -10.34
CA LYS A 9 -4.06 4.01 -11.51
C LYS A 9 -4.42 4.71 -12.83
N GLU A 10 -5.69 5.03 -13.04
CA GLU A 10 -6.16 5.63 -14.29
C GLU A 10 -5.56 7.02 -14.56
N ALA A 11 -5.44 7.86 -13.53
CA ALA A 11 -4.89 9.21 -13.70
C ALA A 11 -3.39 9.16 -14.01
N ILE A 12 -2.66 8.24 -13.35
CA ILE A 12 -1.26 7.98 -13.65
C ILE A 12 -1.12 7.43 -15.07
N GLU A 13 -1.93 6.45 -15.49
CA GLU A 13 -1.91 5.92 -16.86
C GLU A 13 -2.15 6.99 -17.93
N ARG A 14 -3.06 7.95 -17.68
CA ARG A 14 -3.29 9.10 -18.57
C ARG A 14 -2.10 10.04 -18.68
N LEU A 15 -1.14 10.02 -17.73
CA LEU A 15 0.07 10.83 -17.83
C LEU A 15 1.04 10.35 -18.92
N ARG A 16 0.93 9.10 -19.38
CA ARG A 16 1.96 8.48 -20.22
C ARG A 16 2.46 9.38 -21.36
N PRO A 17 1.62 10.02 -22.20
CA PRO A 17 2.13 10.85 -23.29
C PRO A 17 2.99 12.02 -22.80
N GLN A 18 2.57 12.69 -21.73
CA GLN A 18 3.34 13.79 -21.15
C GLN A 18 4.58 13.29 -20.40
N TRP A 19 4.49 12.12 -19.76
CA TRP A 19 5.63 11.45 -19.13
C TRP A 19 6.74 11.17 -20.14
N ASP A 20 6.36 10.55 -21.25
CA ASP A 20 7.26 10.20 -22.34
C ASP A 20 7.90 11.46 -22.97
N ALA A 21 7.15 12.56 -23.09
CA ALA A 21 7.67 13.83 -23.58
C ALA A 21 8.67 14.50 -22.61
N VAL A 22 8.37 14.53 -21.31
CA VAL A 22 9.32 15.03 -20.30
C VAL A 22 10.56 14.14 -20.22
N TYR A 23 10.38 12.83 -20.31
CA TYR A 23 11.48 11.87 -20.32
C TYR A 23 12.44 12.13 -21.49
N ASP A 24 11.91 12.30 -22.71
CA ASP A 24 12.73 12.55 -23.90
C ASP A 24 13.49 13.88 -23.79
N ALA A 25 12.83 14.93 -23.31
CA ALA A 25 13.39 16.27 -23.19
C ALA A 25 14.34 16.47 -21.99
N ASP A 26 14.38 15.55 -21.03
CA ASP A 26 15.29 15.63 -19.88
C ASP A 26 16.68 15.04 -20.22
N PRO A 27 17.77 15.85 -20.16
CA PRO A 27 19.13 15.38 -20.43
C PRO A 27 19.68 14.38 -19.41
N GLU A 28 19.14 14.33 -18.19
CA GLU A 28 19.58 13.40 -17.14
C GLU A 28 18.61 12.24 -16.90
N ALA A 29 17.55 12.14 -17.71
CA ALA A 29 16.61 11.03 -17.66
C ALA A 29 17.32 9.68 -17.83
N GLN A 30 16.74 8.66 -17.20
CA GLN A 30 17.36 7.35 -17.05
C GLN A 30 16.28 6.27 -16.97
N PHE A 31 16.61 5.05 -17.40
CA PHE A 31 15.65 3.98 -17.66
C PHE A 31 14.67 3.68 -16.51
N PHE A 32 15.12 3.76 -15.26
CA PHE A 32 14.29 3.51 -14.07
C PHE A 32 13.25 4.61 -13.78
N LEU A 33 13.29 5.73 -14.50
CA LEU A 33 12.23 6.74 -14.56
C LEU A 33 11.43 6.69 -15.88
N SER A 34 11.72 5.74 -16.77
CA SER A 34 10.91 5.52 -17.98
C SER A 34 9.52 5.01 -17.61
N TRP A 35 8.56 5.27 -18.50
CA TRP A 35 7.22 4.70 -18.35
C TRP A 35 7.25 3.17 -18.34
N SER A 36 8.02 2.56 -19.25
CA SER A 36 8.15 1.10 -19.39
C SER A 36 8.63 0.43 -18.10
N TRP A 37 9.55 1.07 -17.37
CA TRP A 37 9.94 0.61 -16.05
C TRP A 37 8.81 0.83 -15.05
N LEU A 38 8.40 2.08 -14.80
CA LEU A 38 7.49 2.39 -13.71
C LEU A 38 6.14 1.68 -13.82
N ASP A 39 5.58 1.52 -15.02
CA ASP A 39 4.34 0.75 -15.26
C ASP A 39 4.48 -0.72 -14.84
N ALA A 40 5.59 -1.37 -15.20
CA ALA A 40 5.88 -2.75 -14.82
C ALA A 40 5.84 -2.97 -13.30
N TYR A 41 6.23 -1.96 -12.52
CA TYR A 41 6.26 -2.01 -11.06
C TYR A 41 5.02 -1.42 -10.37
N ASN A 42 4.23 -0.61 -11.07
CA ASN A 42 3.04 0.01 -10.48
C ASN A 42 1.88 -0.99 -10.34
N ALA A 43 1.79 -2.01 -11.20
CA ALA A 43 0.64 -2.94 -11.22
C ALA A 43 0.35 -3.71 -9.90
N PRO A 44 1.35 -4.13 -9.08
CA PRO A 44 1.08 -4.78 -7.78
C PRO A 44 1.03 -3.84 -6.57
N TRP A 45 1.41 -2.56 -6.71
CA TRP A 45 1.66 -1.62 -5.60
C TRP A 45 0.98 -0.25 -5.75
N ALA A 46 0.05 -0.13 -6.71
CA ALA A 46 -0.55 1.12 -7.20
C ALA A 46 -1.27 1.99 -6.15
N TYR A 47 -1.54 1.50 -4.94
CA TYR A 47 -2.33 2.25 -3.95
C TYR A 47 -1.52 3.26 -3.13
N ASP A 48 -0.18 3.15 -3.11
CA ASP A 48 0.68 4.01 -2.27
C ASP A 48 1.55 4.98 -3.08
N VAL A 49 1.50 4.91 -4.42
CA VAL A 49 2.32 5.71 -5.34
C VAL A 49 1.51 6.88 -5.89
N PHE A 50 2.15 8.05 -5.96
CA PHE A 50 1.61 9.26 -6.59
C PHE A 50 2.73 10.03 -7.26
N VAL A 51 2.38 10.94 -8.17
CA VAL A 51 3.35 11.72 -8.94
C VAL A 51 3.14 13.19 -8.61
N LEU A 52 4.22 13.89 -8.27
CA LEU A 52 4.22 15.35 -8.31
C LEU A 52 4.55 15.78 -9.73
N ALA A 53 3.60 16.46 -10.38
CA ALA A 53 3.74 16.94 -11.74
C ALA A 53 3.77 18.47 -11.76
N VAL A 54 4.82 19.04 -12.32
CA VAL A 54 5.04 20.49 -12.35
C VAL A 54 4.74 21.01 -13.74
N ARG A 55 3.99 22.11 -13.82
CA ARG A 55 3.81 22.89 -15.04
C ARG A 55 4.01 24.39 -14.76
N PRO A 56 4.30 25.20 -15.78
CA PRO A 56 4.35 26.66 -15.65
C PRO A 56 3.00 27.23 -15.16
N ASP A 57 3.01 28.47 -14.67
CA ASP A 57 1.79 29.14 -14.16
C ASP A 57 0.93 29.73 -15.28
N ASP A 58 1.40 29.70 -16.52
CA ASP A 58 0.64 30.09 -17.70
C ASP A 58 -0.42 29.03 -18.08
N ASP A 59 -1.13 29.26 -19.18
CA ASP A 59 -2.12 28.32 -19.70
C ASP A 59 -1.49 27.09 -20.39
N SER A 60 -0.18 26.86 -20.24
CA SER A 60 0.46 25.66 -20.76
C SER A 60 -0.10 24.41 -20.08
N ALA A 61 -0.55 23.48 -20.93
CA ALA A 61 -1.03 22.17 -20.52
C ALA A 61 0.11 21.17 -20.23
N ASP A 62 1.35 21.53 -20.57
CA ASP A 62 2.50 20.64 -20.57
C ASP A 62 3.21 20.60 -19.21
N TYR A 63 3.39 19.40 -18.67
CA TYR A 63 4.30 19.19 -17.55
C TYR A 63 5.75 19.35 -17.99
N VAL A 64 6.55 19.97 -17.11
CA VAL A 64 7.98 20.23 -17.29
C VAL A 64 8.85 19.46 -16.30
N ALA A 65 8.27 18.94 -15.21
CA ALA A 65 8.96 18.04 -14.29
C ALA A 65 8.00 17.03 -13.66
N LEU A 66 8.51 15.84 -13.36
CA LEU A 66 7.75 14.73 -12.78
C LEU A 66 8.58 14.07 -11.68
N MET A 67 7.99 13.89 -10.50
CA MET A 67 8.65 13.22 -9.38
C MET A 67 7.72 12.16 -8.81
N PRO A 68 7.94 10.88 -9.14
CA PRO A 68 7.13 9.80 -8.60
C PRO A 68 7.57 9.48 -7.17
N LEU A 69 6.59 9.44 -6.26
CA LEU A 69 6.76 9.26 -4.83
C LEU A 69 5.88 8.12 -4.32
N ARG A 70 6.26 7.58 -3.17
CA ARG A 70 5.49 6.60 -2.41
C ARG A 70 5.37 7.05 -0.96
N LEU A 71 4.17 7.00 -0.42
CA LEU A 71 3.93 7.20 1.01
C LEU A 71 3.99 5.87 1.76
N ARG A 72 4.67 5.85 2.90
CA ARG A 72 4.63 4.75 3.85
C ARG A 72 4.27 5.25 5.23
N THR A 73 3.12 4.84 5.74
CA THR A 73 2.71 5.07 7.13
C THR A 73 3.09 3.86 7.96
N ARG A 74 3.83 4.06 9.06
CA ARG A 74 4.32 2.98 9.92
C ARG A 74 3.97 3.27 11.38
N GLU A 75 3.55 2.23 12.09
CA GLU A 75 3.44 2.26 13.55
C GLU A 75 4.84 2.23 14.19
N ARG A 76 5.07 3.07 15.19
CA ARG A 76 6.24 3.07 16.07
C ARG A 76 5.85 2.57 17.46
N ARG A 77 6.75 2.75 18.43
CA ARG A 77 6.47 2.48 19.84
C ARG A 77 5.26 3.31 20.29
N ASN A 78 4.50 2.75 21.24
CA ASN A 78 3.35 3.41 21.87
C ASN A 78 2.22 3.82 20.91
N THR A 79 2.11 3.17 19.74
CA THR A 79 1.03 3.43 18.77
C THR A 79 1.10 4.83 18.14
N GLU A 80 2.29 5.43 18.11
CA GLU A 80 2.58 6.62 17.30
C GLU A 80 2.73 6.21 15.83
N PHE A 81 2.07 6.91 14.90
CA PHE A 81 2.21 6.67 13.47
C PHE A 81 3.07 7.74 12.81
N VAL A 82 4.08 7.29 12.04
CA VAL A 82 4.95 8.20 11.28
C VAL A 82 4.84 7.93 9.79
N ASN A 83 4.99 8.99 8.99
CA ASN A 83 5.00 8.88 7.54
C ASN A 83 6.41 9.04 6.99
N GLU A 84 6.74 8.20 6.02
CA GLU A 84 7.96 8.25 5.23
C GLU A 84 7.56 8.47 3.77
N LEU A 85 8.13 9.48 3.13
CA LEU A 85 8.10 9.66 1.68
C LEU A 85 9.33 9.00 1.08
N ASN A 86 9.10 8.14 0.10
CA ASN A 86 10.16 7.45 -0.63
C ASN A 86 10.03 7.80 -2.11
N LEU A 87 11.14 7.81 -2.84
CA LEU A 87 11.08 7.83 -4.31
C LEU A 87 10.40 6.54 -4.80
N ALA A 88 9.57 6.66 -5.83
CA ALA A 88 9.03 5.47 -6.49
C ALA A 88 10.17 4.71 -7.16
N GLY A 89 10.11 3.37 -7.13
CA GLY A 89 11.19 2.51 -7.61
C GLY A 89 12.21 2.10 -6.54
N ASN A 90 12.24 2.75 -5.35
CA ASN A 90 13.07 2.32 -4.24
C ASN A 90 12.91 0.81 -3.96
N TYR A 91 14.02 0.16 -3.61
CA TYR A 91 14.20 -1.28 -3.33
C TYR A 91 14.36 -2.23 -4.52
N ILE A 92 14.09 -1.80 -5.76
CA ILE A 92 14.27 -2.64 -6.96
C ILE A 92 14.93 -1.92 -8.13
N SER A 93 14.87 -0.59 -8.17
CA SER A 93 15.55 0.24 -9.16
C SER A 93 16.97 0.56 -8.71
N ASP A 94 17.89 0.66 -9.67
CA ASP A 94 19.26 1.09 -9.39
C ASP A 94 19.37 2.60 -9.27
N TYR A 95 18.52 3.34 -9.97
CA TYR A 95 18.43 4.80 -9.91
C TYR A 95 17.02 5.25 -9.58
N CYS A 96 16.91 6.29 -8.77
CA CYS A 96 15.66 6.98 -8.46
C CYS A 96 15.87 8.49 -8.58
N GLY A 97 14.80 9.27 -8.69
CA GLY A 97 14.90 10.72 -8.78
C GLY A 97 13.64 11.38 -9.31
N PHE A 98 13.84 12.42 -10.11
CA PHE A 98 12.82 13.14 -10.84
C PHE A 98 13.21 13.28 -12.31
N LEU A 99 12.24 13.59 -13.15
CA LEU A 99 12.45 14.08 -14.50
C LEU A 99 12.26 15.60 -14.52
N CYS A 100 13.09 16.31 -15.28
CA CYS A 100 12.96 17.76 -15.49
C CYS A 100 13.47 18.17 -16.88
N ARG A 101 12.60 18.81 -17.67
CA ARG A 101 12.96 19.38 -18.97
C ARG A 101 14.07 20.43 -18.80
N ALA A 102 15.02 20.44 -19.73
CA ALA A 102 16.09 21.43 -19.74
C ALA A 102 15.54 22.86 -19.75
N GLY A 103 16.14 23.74 -18.94
CA GLY A 103 15.75 25.15 -18.81
C GLY A 103 14.68 25.42 -17.74
N PHE A 104 14.08 24.39 -17.14
CA PHE A 104 13.06 24.52 -16.10
C PHE A 104 13.56 24.19 -14.70
N GLU A 105 14.80 23.72 -14.53
CA GLU A 105 15.33 23.19 -13.28
C GLU A 105 15.26 24.21 -12.13
N GLU A 106 15.67 25.45 -12.40
CA GLU A 106 15.71 26.57 -11.45
C GLU A 106 14.34 26.88 -10.83
N GLN A 107 13.26 26.60 -11.55
CA GLN A 107 11.89 26.90 -11.14
C GLN A 107 11.16 25.65 -10.64
N ALA A 108 11.33 24.51 -11.33
CA ALA A 108 10.58 23.30 -11.06
C ALA A 108 11.10 22.53 -9.84
N LEU A 109 12.42 22.43 -9.65
CA LEU A 109 13.00 21.65 -8.54
C LEU A 109 12.72 22.29 -7.16
N PRO A 110 12.84 23.63 -6.99
CA PRO A 110 12.39 24.27 -5.75
C PRO A 110 10.88 24.13 -5.53
N ALA A 111 10.07 24.16 -6.60
CA ALA A 111 8.62 23.96 -6.48
C ALA A 111 8.27 22.55 -5.99
N LEU A 112 8.95 21.51 -6.48
CA LEU A 112 8.83 20.14 -5.96
C LEU A 112 9.19 20.08 -4.47
N ALA A 113 10.32 20.67 -4.08
CA ALA A 113 10.75 20.69 -2.67
C ALA A 113 9.75 21.42 -1.76
N ALA A 114 9.22 22.56 -2.22
CA ALA A 114 8.19 23.31 -1.51
C ALA A 114 6.90 22.49 -1.39
N LYS A 115 6.48 21.79 -2.45
CA LYS A 115 5.29 20.92 -2.41
C LYS A 115 5.47 19.77 -1.43
N ILE A 116 6.65 19.16 -1.39
CA ILE A 116 6.93 18.04 -0.47
C ILE A 116 6.75 18.46 1.00
N GLN A 117 7.12 19.68 1.38
CA GLN A 117 6.99 20.18 2.76
C GLN A 117 5.52 20.41 3.19
N GLN A 118 4.58 20.42 2.24
CA GLN A 118 3.15 20.50 2.54
C GLN A 118 2.55 19.18 3.02
N PHE A 119 3.24 18.05 2.84
CA PHE A 119 2.81 16.73 3.35
C PHE A 119 3.25 16.53 4.81
N ASN A 120 2.50 15.74 5.58
CA ASN A 120 2.81 15.44 6.99
C ASN A 120 3.74 14.22 7.11
N TRP A 121 5.03 14.40 6.90
CA TRP A 121 6.03 13.32 6.98
C TRP A 121 7.12 13.59 8.01
N ARG A 122 7.72 12.50 8.48
CA ARG A 122 8.89 12.53 9.36
C ARG A 122 10.18 12.35 8.55
N ARG A 123 10.15 11.47 7.56
CA ARG A 123 11.32 11.17 6.72
C ARG A 123 11.02 11.32 5.23
N LEU A 124 11.98 11.86 4.49
CA LEU A 124 12.08 11.78 3.04
C LEU A 124 13.34 10.96 2.69
N ARG A 125 13.15 9.83 2.01
CA ARG A 125 14.22 8.93 1.57
C ARG A 125 14.53 9.15 0.10
N LEU A 126 15.70 9.72 -0.14
CA LEU A 126 16.30 9.91 -1.47
C LEU A 126 17.41 8.87 -1.65
N GLU A 127 17.04 7.59 -1.61
CA GLU A 127 17.98 6.47 -1.80
C GLU A 127 18.31 6.33 -3.28
N TYR A 128 19.59 6.14 -3.60
CA TYR A 128 20.09 6.02 -4.99
C TYR A 128 19.60 7.16 -5.89
N PHE A 129 19.58 8.37 -5.31
CA PHE A 129 19.11 9.57 -5.96
C PHE A 129 20.13 10.03 -7.01
N ARG A 130 19.72 9.94 -8.27
CA ARG A 130 20.51 10.34 -9.43
C ARG A 130 20.05 11.70 -9.92
N ALA A 131 20.90 12.70 -9.72
CA ALA A 131 20.81 14.04 -10.27
C ALA A 131 22.22 14.65 -10.27
N SER A 132 22.51 15.55 -11.20
CA SER A 132 23.72 16.38 -11.15
C SER A 132 23.78 17.17 -9.84
N GLU A 133 24.97 17.62 -9.47
CA GLU A 133 25.18 18.43 -8.27
C GLU A 133 24.29 19.66 -8.25
N HIS A 134 24.23 20.39 -9.36
CA HIS A 134 23.37 21.56 -9.54
C HIS A 134 21.88 21.24 -9.31
N ARG A 135 21.33 20.22 -9.97
CA ARG A 135 19.92 19.83 -9.79
C ARG A 135 19.63 19.36 -8.37
N ALA A 136 20.56 18.62 -7.77
CA ALA A 136 20.44 18.19 -6.38
C ALA A 136 20.41 19.38 -5.42
N GLU A 137 21.28 20.38 -5.62
CA GLU A 137 21.31 21.61 -4.80
C GLU A 137 20.03 22.42 -4.93
N LEU A 138 19.52 22.62 -6.16
CA LEU A 138 18.26 23.33 -6.41
C LEU A 138 17.07 22.70 -5.70
N PHE A 139 17.04 21.36 -5.64
CA PHE A 139 16.01 20.63 -4.90
C PHE A 139 16.25 20.70 -3.38
N LEU A 140 17.48 20.43 -2.93
CA LEU A 140 17.80 20.28 -1.50
C LEU A 140 17.79 21.62 -0.74
N ARG A 141 18.05 22.75 -1.40
CA ARG A 141 18.01 24.09 -0.76
C ARG A 141 16.65 24.43 -0.16
N GLY A 142 15.58 23.79 -0.64
CA GLY A 142 14.23 23.96 -0.09
C GLY A 142 14.09 23.44 1.34
N PHE A 143 14.98 22.55 1.81
CA PHE A 143 14.89 21.92 3.12
C PHE A 143 15.85 22.57 4.12
N SER A 144 15.35 23.56 4.86
CA SER A 144 16.14 24.29 5.86
C SER A 144 16.69 23.40 6.97
N SER A 145 17.95 23.64 7.35
CA SER A 145 18.63 22.96 8.45
C SER A 145 18.00 23.25 9.82
N SER A 146 17.16 24.28 9.97
CA SER A 146 16.41 24.54 11.22
C SER A 146 15.27 23.54 11.44
N THR A 147 14.74 22.96 10.37
CA THR A 147 13.60 22.03 10.42
C THR A 147 14.03 20.60 10.13
N PHE A 148 15.00 20.42 9.25
CA PHE A 148 15.43 19.12 8.76
C PHE A 148 16.89 18.84 9.13
N MET A 149 17.15 17.57 9.42
CA MET A 149 18.48 16.99 9.49
C MET A 149 18.67 16.11 8.25
N THR A 150 19.71 16.38 7.48
CA THR A 150 20.06 15.61 6.29
C THR A 150 21.27 14.73 6.61
N THR A 151 21.15 13.44 6.36
CA THR A 151 22.23 12.47 6.57
C THR A 151 22.49 11.68 5.31
N GLN A 152 23.76 11.50 4.95
CA GLN A 152 24.16 10.52 3.94
C GLN A 152 23.96 9.11 4.51
N VAL A 153 23.30 8.25 3.75
CA VAL A 153 23.10 6.85 4.08
C VAL A 153 24.21 6.04 3.41
N SER A 154 24.95 5.26 4.19
CA SER A 154 25.95 4.35 3.65
C SER A 154 25.27 3.30 2.76
N ALA A 155 25.80 3.11 1.56
CA ALA A 155 25.37 2.12 0.60
C ALA A 155 26.38 0.96 0.49
N VAL A 156 27.31 0.84 1.43
CA VAL A 156 28.36 -0.19 1.42
C VAL A 156 27.85 -1.50 2.01
N ASN A 157 27.95 -2.57 1.23
CA ASN A 157 27.62 -3.92 1.66
C ASN A 157 28.68 -4.47 2.64
N PRO A 158 28.36 -5.49 3.45
CA PRO A 158 29.35 -6.14 4.32
C PRO A 158 30.56 -6.75 3.60
N ASP A 159 30.46 -7.00 2.29
CA ASP A 159 31.54 -7.50 1.44
C ASP A 159 32.44 -6.37 0.88
N GLY A 160 32.21 -5.12 1.31
CA GLY A 160 32.94 -3.94 0.86
C GLY A 160 32.42 -3.32 -0.45
N THR A 161 31.40 -3.92 -1.08
CA THR A 161 30.83 -3.36 -2.33
C THR A 161 30.07 -2.07 -2.04
N ASP A 162 30.51 -0.95 -2.61
CA ASP A 162 29.85 0.34 -2.50
C ASP A 162 28.78 0.51 -3.59
N ASN A 163 27.50 0.51 -3.18
CA ASN A 163 26.37 0.66 -4.10
C ASN A 163 26.02 2.13 -4.39
N SER A 164 26.81 3.09 -3.91
CA SER A 164 26.74 4.49 -4.36
C SER A 164 27.57 4.73 -5.62
N ILE A 165 28.54 3.86 -5.91
CA ILE A 165 29.38 3.93 -7.11
C ILE A 165 28.70 3.13 -8.23
N CYS A 166 28.60 3.73 -9.41
CA CYS A 166 27.95 3.15 -10.58
C CYS A 166 28.88 3.22 -11.79
N PRO A 167 29.62 2.15 -12.09
CA PRO A 167 30.51 2.11 -13.25
C PRO A 167 29.72 2.14 -14.55
N SER A 168 30.14 2.97 -15.51
CA SER A 168 29.57 2.98 -16.85
C SER A 168 30.60 3.35 -17.89
N VAL A 169 30.37 2.99 -19.15
CA VAL A 169 31.28 3.31 -20.24
C VAL A 169 30.53 3.90 -21.42
N ALA A 170 31.06 5.01 -21.94
CA ALA A 170 30.62 5.59 -23.21
C ALA A 170 31.10 4.69 -24.36
N LEU A 171 30.18 4.35 -25.25
CA LEU A 171 30.40 3.47 -26.38
C LEU A 171 30.62 4.32 -27.65
N PRO A 172 31.75 4.15 -28.36
CA PRO A 172 31.88 4.67 -29.71
C PRO A 172 30.99 3.89 -30.69
N ASP A 173 30.97 4.36 -31.93
CA ASP A 173 30.24 3.78 -33.06
C ASP A 173 30.86 2.50 -33.64
N ASP A 174 32.09 2.16 -33.24
CA ASP A 174 32.83 1.01 -33.74
C ASP A 174 33.41 0.14 -32.61
N TRP A 175 33.36 -1.18 -32.80
CA TRP A 175 33.81 -2.16 -31.82
C TRP A 175 35.32 -2.15 -31.62
N ASP A 176 36.10 -2.05 -32.70
CA ASP A 176 37.56 -2.03 -32.59
C ASP A 176 38.03 -0.72 -31.97
N ARG A 177 37.39 0.41 -32.31
CA ARG A 177 37.60 1.70 -31.65
C ARG A 177 37.29 1.64 -30.15
N PHE A 178 36.22 0.98 -29.74
CA PHE A 178 35.91 0.76 -28.31
C PHE A 178 37.06 0.01 -27.61
N LEU A 179 37.45 -1.12 -28.18
CA LEU A 179 38.55 -1.92 -27.65
C LEU A 179 39.85 -1.11 -27.57
N GLU A 180 40.11 -0.26 -28.58
CA GLU A 180 41.32 0.55 -28.71
C GLU A 180 41.43 1.67 -27.70
N THR A 181 40.32 2.36 -27.45
CA THR A 181 40.29 3.62 -26.70
C THR A 181 39.84 3.46 -25.26
N LYS A 182 38.98 2.48 -24.96
CA LYS A 182 38.42 2.28 -23.62
C LYS A 182 39.06 1.12 -22.87
N VAL A 183 39.53 0.08 -23.57
CA VAL A 183 40.01 -1.15 -22.93
C VAL A 183 41.54 -1.24 -22.97
N SER A 184 42.14 -1.63 -21.85
CA SER A 184 43.59 -1.86 -21.74
C SER A 184 44.07 -2.94 -22.72
N SER A 185 45.34 -2.86 -23.16
CA SER A 185 45.92 -3.81 -24.13
C SER A 185 45.76 -5.28 -23.68
N ASN A 186 46.05 -5.58 -22.41
CA ASN A 186 45.92 -6.94 -21.86
C ASN A 186 44.46 -7.43 -21.89
N THR A 187 43.52 -6.60 -21.43
CA THR A 187 42.10 -7.00 -21.39
C THR A 187 41.53 -7.11 -22.80
N ARG A 188 41.92 -6.23 -23.73
CA ARG A 188 41.54 -6.30 -25.15
C ARG A 188 41.95 -7.63 -25.78
N GLN A 189 43.20 -8.07 -25.57
CA GLN A 189 43.69 -9.35 -26.06
C GLN A 189 42.87 -10.52 -25.51
N LYS A 190 42.54 -10.49 -24.20
CA LYS A 190 41.69 -11.50 -23.56
C LYS A 190 40.28 -11.53 -24.15
N ILE A 191 39.62 -10.38 -24.30
CA ILE A 191 38.28 -10.28 -24.88
C ILE A 191 38.29 -10.85 -26.32
N ARG A 192 39.21 -10.40 -27.17
CA ARG A 192 39.33 -10.90 -28.56
C ARG A 192 39.63 -12.40 -28.61
N ARG A 193 40.47 -12.93 -27.71
CA ARG A 193 40.79 -14.36 -27.66
C ARG A 193 39.56 -15.19 -27.26
N PHE A 194 38.90 -14.82 -26.17
CA PHE A 194 37.83 -15.63 -25.60
C PHE A 194 36.51 -15.51 -26.38
N LEU A 195 36.20 -14.34 -26.97
CA LEU A 195 35.08 -14.23 -27.91
C LEU A 195 35.30 -15.13 -29.13
N ARG A 196 36.48 -15.07 -29.75
CA ARG A 196 36.82 -15.97 -30.88
C ARG A 196 36.71 -17.43 -30.48
N GLN A 197 37.23 -17.82 -29.33
CA GLN A 197 37.14 -19.20 -28.84
C GLN A 197 35.68 -19.68 -28.70
N VAL A 198 34.80 -18.83 -28.16
CA VAL A 198 33.38 -19.15 -27.96
C VAL A 198 32.60 -19.15 -29.28
N GLU A 199 33.02 -18.33 -30.25
CA GLU A 199 32.38 -18.22 -31.56
C GLU A 199 32.84 -19.29 -32.57
N SER A 200 34.05 -19.82 -32.41
CA SER A 200 34.63 -20.79 -33.34
C SER A 200 34.52 -22.25 -32.88
N SER A 201 33.92 -22.51 -31.72
CA SER A 201 33.84 -23.84 -31.11
C SER A 201 32.39 -24.30 -31.07
N ASP A 202 32.14 -25.54 -31.47
CA ASP A 202 30.82 -26.17 -31.41
C ASP A 202 30.36 -26.47 -29.97
N ASP A 203 31.29 -26.40 -29.00
CA ASP A 203 30.98 -26.62 -27.57
C ASP A 203 30.23 -25.44 -26.95
N TYR A 204 30.30 -24.26 -27.57
CA TYR A 204 29.72 -23.04 -27.03
C TYR A 204 28.67 -22.46 -27.96
N ARG A 205 27.68 -21.79 -27.37
CA ARG A 205 26.76 -20.93 -28.13
C ARG A 205 26.27 -19.78 -27.27
N ILE A 206 26.02 -18.65 -27.91
CA ILE A 206 25.32 -17.52 -27.30
C ILE A 206 23.94 -17.42 -27.96
N THR A 207 22.89 -17.46 -27.15
CA THR A 207 21.51 -17.26 -27.62
C THR A 207 20.90 -16.03 -26.96
N HIS A 208 19.85 -15.49 -27.54
CA HIS A 208 19.03 -14.44 -26.94
C HIS A 208 17.68 -15.00 -26.52
N ALA A 209 17.13 -14.50 -25.41
CA ALA A 209 15.79 -14.86 -25.00
C ALA A 209 14.77 -14.49 -26.09
N THR A 210 13.87 -15.42 -26.37
CA THR A 210 12.72 -15.26 -27.28
C THR A 210 11.43 -15.48 -26.49
N ALA A 211 10.26 -15.27 -27.11
CA ALA A 211 8.98 -15.54 -26.44
C ALA A 211 8.89 -17.00 -25.94
N ASP A 212 9.44 -17.95 -26.70
CA ASP A 212 9.40 -19.38 -26.37
C ASP A 212 10.43 -19.77 -25.30
N THR A 213 11.54 -19.03 -25.19
CA THR A 213 12.64 -19.38 -24.27
C THR A 213 12.73 -18.53 -23.02
N LEU A 214 11.99 -17.41 -22.95
CA LEU A 214 12.08 -16.40 -21.90
C LEU A 214 12.04 -17.00 -20.49
N GLU A 215 11.05 -17.84 -20.21
CA GLU A 215 10.87 -18.43 -18.87
C GLU A 215 12.05 -19.32 -18.48
N ARG A 216 12.51 -20.17 -19.41
CA ARG A 216 13.70 -21.00 -19.20
C ARG A 216 14.93 -20.13 -18.92
N ASP A 217 15.13 -19.08 -19.69
CA ASP A 217 16.32 -18.23 -19.61
C ASP A 217 16.31 -17.39 -18.31
N ILE A 218 15.15 -16.92 -17.86
CA ILE A 218 14.95 -16.31 -16.54
C ILE A 218 15.29 -17.29 -15.42
N GLU A 219 14.78 -18.52 -15.46
CA GLU A 219 15.06 -19.52 -14.43
C GLU A 219 16.52 -19.94 -14.40
N ASN A 220 17.18 -20.08 -15.56
CA ASN A 220 18.63 -20.32 -15.64
C ASN A 220 19.41 -19.20 -14.95
N MET A 221 19.10 -17.95 -15.28
CA MET A 221 19.75 -16.79 -14.67
C MET A 221 19.54 -16.75 -13.14
N LEU A 222 18.30 -16.93 -12.68
CA LEU A 222 17.97 -16.86 -11.26
C LEU A 222 18.56 -18.04 -10.47
N THR A 223 18.69 -19.21 -11.08
CA THR A 223 19.35 -20.37 -10.48
C THR A 223 20.84 -20.09 -10.27
N LEU A 224 21.55 -19.62 -11.31
CA LEU A 224 22.96 -19.25 -11.22
C LEU A 224 23.18 -18.09 -10.23
N TRP A 225 22.30 -17.08 -10.24
CA TRP A 225 22.36 -15.98 -9.28
C TRP A 225 22.13 -16.45 -7.83
N THR A 226 21.20 -17.38 -7.63
CA THR A 226 20.88 -17.95 -6.31
C THR A 226 22.02 -18.79 -5.77
N ALA A 227 22.74 -19.54 -6.61
CA ALA A 227 23.91 -20.30 -6.19
C ALA A 227 24.96 -19.40 -5.49
N ARG A 228 25.19 -18.20 -6.05
CA ARG A 228 26.14 -17.23 -5.48
C ARG A 228 25.59 -16.44 -4.28
N TRP A 229 24.34 -15.99 -4.37
CA TRP A 229 23.81 -14.98 -3.43
C TRP A 229 22.74 -15.50 -2.47
N GLY A 230 22.21 -16.69 -2.68
CA GLY A 230 21.04 -17.23 -1.98
C GLY A 230 21.20 -17.27 -0.46
N ALA A 231 22.30 -17.87 0.01
CA ALA A 231 22.62 -17.96 1.44
C ALA A 231 22.64 -16.58 2.12
N ARG A 232 23.21 -15.57 1.44
CA ARG A 232 23.30 -14.18 1.94
C ARG A 232 21.94 -13.49 2.02
N LYS A 233 21.01 -13.77 1.09
CA LYS A 233 19.70 -13.10 1.06
C LYS A 233 18.73 -13.68 2.09
N GLY A 234 18.90 -14.94 2.48
CA GLY A 234 18.12 -15.60 3.54
C GLY A 234 16.61 -15.45 3.31
N ARG A 235 15.87 -14.96 4.33
CA ARG A 235 14.41 -14.81 4.28
C ARG A 235 13.89 -13.88 3.16
N ARG A 236 14.74 -13.03 2.58
CA ARG A 236 14.37 -12.13 1.47
C ARG A 236 14.45 -12.81 0.11
N LEU A 237 15.08 -13.97 0.00
CA LEU A 237 15.32 -14.63 -1.28
C LEU A 237 14.02 -14.83 -2.09
N PRO A 238 12.92 -15.38 -1.54
CA PRO A 238 11.71 -15.63 -2.34
C PRO A 238 11.10 -14.36 -2.94
N SER A 239 11.10 -13.25 -2.19
CA SER A 239 10.54 -11.98 -2.69
C SER A 239 11.42 -11.35 -3.77
N ILE A 240 12.75 -11.45 -3.64
CA ILE A 240 13.70 -10.99 -4.66
C ILE A 240 13.50 -11.77 -5.97
N LEU A 241 13.43 -13.10 -5.89
CA LEU A 241 13.23 -13.93 -7.09
C LEU A 241 11.88 -13.63 -7.76
N SER A 242 10.80 -13.55 -6.97
CA SER A 242 9.47 -13.20 -7.50
C SER A 242 9.43 -11.82 -8.16
N ALA A 243 10.08 -10.82 -7.56
CA ALA A 243 10.10 -9.48 -8.10
C ALA A 243 10.91 -9.39 -9.40
N ASN A 244 12.06 -10.07 -9.47
CA ASN A 244 12.88 -10.13 -10.69
C ASN A 244 12.17 -10.89 -11.83
N ARG A 245 11.44 -11.98 -11.54
CA ARG A 245 10.62 -12.66 -12.56
C ARG A 245 9.61 -11.71 -13.19
N LEU A 246 8.86 -11.00 -12.35
CA LEU A 246 7.84 -10.04 -12.82
C LEU A 246 8.47 -8.91 -13.63
N ALA A 247 9.57 -8.34 -13.12
CA ALA A 247 10.37 -7.30 -13.78
C ALA A 247 10.77 -7.71 -15.20
N LEU A 248 11.43 -8.86 -15.34
CA LEU A 248 12.00 -9.32 -16.59
C LEU A 248 10.93 -9.70 -17.60
N ARG A 249 9.84 -10.35 -17.18
CA ARG A 249 8.68 -10.63 -18.05
C ARG A 249 8.08 -9.35 -18.61
N LYS A 250 7.93 -8.33 -17.75
CA LYS A 250 7.37 -7.04 -18.16
C LYS A 250 8.32 -6.27 -19.08
N ALA A 251 9.62 -6.25 -18.79
CA ALA A 251 10.62 -5.65 -19.65
C ALA A 251 10.66 -6.33 -21.03
N PHE A 252 10.59 -7.67 -21.07
CA PHE A 252 10.50 -8.42 -22.32
C PHE A 252 9.23 -8.07 -23.11
N ALA A 253 8.06 -8.07 -22.46
CA ALA A 253 6.80 -7.70 -23.09
C ALA A 253 6.78 -6.25 -23.60
N ALA A 254 7.56 -5.36 -22.98
CA ALA A 254 7.74 -3.97 -23.40
C ALA A 254 8.83 -3.78 -24.47
N GLY A 255 9.52 -4.85 -24.89
CA GLY A 255 10.63 -4.76 -25.85
C GLY A 255 11.91 -4.14 -25.28
N THR A 256 12.03 -4.03 -23.96
CA THR A 256 13.15 -3.36 -23.28
C THR A 256 14.10 -4.32 -22.57
N LEU A 257 14.07 -5.61 -22.90
CA LEU A 257 14.98 -6.61 -22.34
C LEU A 257 15.85 -7.24 -23.44
N PHE A 258 17.16 -7.07 -23.31
CA PHE A 258 18.15 -7.86 -24.00
C PHE A 258 18.73 -8.88 -23.03
N MET A 259 18.60 -10.18 -23.34
CA MET A 259 18.97 -11.26 -22.43
C MET A 259 19.83 -12.32 -23.13
N PRO A 260 21.15 -12.09 -23.24
CA PRO A 260 22.06 -13.08 -23.80
C PRO A 260 22.36 -14.19 -22.79
N VAL A 261 22.43 -15.41 -23.31
CA VAL A 261 22.69 -16.65 -22.57
C VAL A 261 23.90 -17.33 -23.20
N LEU A 262 24.98 -17.50 -22.44
CA LEU A 262 26.14 -18.29 -22.81
C LEU A 262 25.94 -19.74 -22.35
N TRP A 263 26.08 -20.66 -23.29
CA TRP A 263 25.95 -22.09 -23.07
C TRP A 263 27.26 -22.82 -23.32
N HIS A 264 27.44 -23.94 -22.62
CA HIS A 264 28.45 -24.95 -22.91
C HIS A 264 27.74 -26.31 -23.02
N GLY A 265 27.66 -26.85 -24.23
CA GLY A 265 26.68 -27.88 -24.59
C GLY A 265 25.26 -27.41 -24.27
N ASP A 266 24.52 -28.23 -23.51
CA ASP A 266 23.14 -27.92 -23.08
C ASP A 266 23.06 -27.15 -21.76
N ARG A 267 24.19 -26.84 -21.14
CA ARG A 267 24.23 -26.15 -19.84
C ARG A 267 24.39 -24.65 -20.02
N ALA A 268 23.44 -23.88 -19.48
CA ALA A 268 23.60 -22.42 -19.36
C ALA A 268 24.65 -22.12 -18.29
N ILE A 269 25.73 -21.45 -18.67
CA ILE A 269 26.87 -21.14 -17.78
C ILE A 269 26.95 -19.66 -17.41
N CYS A 270 26.33 -18.78 -18.19
CA CYS A 270 26.16 -17.37 -17.80
C CYS A 270 24.98 -16.76 -18.52
N VAL A 271 24.24 -15.91 -17.80
CA VAL A 271 23.09 -15.19 -18.32
C VAL A 271 23.15 -13.75 -17.82
N LEU A 272 22.97 -12.79 -18.72
CA LEU A 272 22.80 -11.38 -18.36
C LEU A 272 21.37 -10.95 -18.70
N ALA A 273 20.74 -10.19 -17.82
CA ALA A 273 19.56 -9.41 -18.14
C ALA A 273 19.95 -7.93 -18.24
N ILE A 274 19.81 -7.38 -19.43
CA ILE A 274 20.17 -6.01 -19.76
C ILE A 274 18.91 -5.25 -20.15
N LEU A 275 18.61 -4.17 -19.44
CA LEU A 275 17.48 -3.32 -19.73
C LEU A 275 17.89 -2.29 -20.77
N VAL A 276 17.17 -2.29 -21.89
CA VAL A 276 17.47 -1.46 -23.06
C VAL A 276 16.63 -0.19 -23.01
N ASP A 277 17.33 0.94 -23.04
CA ASP A 277 16.74 2.25 -23.25
C ASP A 277 17.10 2.76 -24.65
N ASP A 278 16.21 2.54 -25.62
CA ASP A 278 16.42 3.00 -26.99
C ASP A 278 16.27 4.51 -27.15
N ARG A 279 15.57 5.17 -26.21
CA ARG A 279 15.36 6.63 -26.21
C ARG A 279 16.62 7.35 -25.74
N LYS A 280 17.26 6.84 -24.70
CA LYS A 280 18.53 7.36 -24.14
C LYS A 280 19.76 6.58 -24.59
N LYS A 281 19.61 5.69 -25.58
CA LYS A 281 20.66 4.87 -26.19
C LYS A 281 21.60 4.23 -25.16
N THR A 282 20.99 3.60 -24.15
CA THR A 282 21.72 3.01 -23.02
C THR A 282 21.35 1.54 -22.82
N TYR A 283 22.35 0.69 -22.66
CA TYR A 283 22.19 -0.67 -22.14
C TYR A 283 22.49 -0.67 -20.65
N ASN A 284 21.54 -1.10 -19.82
CA ASN A 284 21.67 -1.10 -18.36
C ASN A 284 21.77 -2.54 -17.86
N PHE A 285 22.95 -2.96 -17.40
CA PHE A 285 23.15 -4.30 -16.86
C PHE A 285 22.45 -4.44 -15.50
N TYR A 286 21.23 -4.99 -15.53
CA TYR A 286 20.35 -5.05 -14.36
C TYR A 286 20.73 -6.16 -13.39
N ILE A 287 20.83 -7.39 -13.89
CA ILE A 287 21.13 -8.57 -13.08
C ILE A 287 21.75 -9.64 -13.97
N GLY A 288 22.63 -10.47 -13.41
CA GLY A 288 23.20 -11.61 -14.12
C GLY A 288 23.53 -12.76 -13.19
N GLY A 289 23.52 -13.96 -13.76
CA GLY A 289 23.94 -15.20 -13.09
C GLY A 289 25.08 -15.83 -13.86
N ARG A 290 26.05 -16.43 -13.15
CA ARG A 290 27.13 -17.20 -13.75
C ARG A 290 27.42 -18.43 -12.92
N ASP A 291 27.88 -19.48 -13.59
CA ASP A 291 28.46 -20.64 -12.93
C ASP A 291 29.85 -20.28 -12.39
N GLU A 292 30.01 -20.29 -11.06
CA GLU A 292 31.29 -19.96 -10.41
C GLU A 292 32.30 -21.13 -10.44
N ASP A 293 31.82 -22.34 -10.71
CA ASP A 293 32.66 -23.54 -10.77
C ASP A 293 33.18 -23.85 -12.18
N PHE A 294 32.65 -23.16 -13.20
CA PHE A 294 33.07 -23.36 -14.59
C PHE A 294 34.55 -23.06 -14.80
N LYS A 295 35.29 -24.01 -15.40
CA LYS A 295 36.75 -23.93 -15.59
C LYS A 295 37.19 -23.47 -17.00
N GLY A 296 36.25 -23.08 -17.86
CA GLY A 296 36.55 -22.61 -19.22
C GLY A 296 36.80 -21.09 -19.31
N PRO A 297 36.48 -20.46 -20.45
CA PRO A 297 36.61 -19.01 -20.63
C PRO A 297 35.91 -18.22 -19.51
N PRO A 298 36.44 -17.05 -19.08
CA PRO A 298 35.82 -16.23 -18.06
C PRO A 298 34.44 -15.73 -18.52
N THR A 299 33.39 -16.42 -18.07
CA THR A 299 32.03 -16.30 -18.63
C THR A 299 31.49 -14.86 -18.60
N GLY A 300 31.69 -14.15 -17.48
CA GLY A 300 31.31 -12.75 -17.35
C GLY A 300 32.06 -11.82 -18.31
N LEU A 301 33.37 -12.02 -18.51
CA LEU A 301 34.16 -11.21 -19.44
C LEU A 301 33.67 -11.42 -20.88
N VAL A 302 33.43 -12.67 -21.26
CA VAL A 302 32.91 -13.04 -22.59
C VAL A 302 31.54 -12.43 -22.82
N LEU A 303 30.58 -12.68 -21.93
CA LEU A 303 29.20 -12.31 -22.18
C LEU A 303 28.97 -10.79 -22.09
N HIS A 304 29.70 -10.07 -21.23
CA HIS A 304 29.71 -8.61 -21.25
C HIS A 304 30.40 -8.06 -22.52
N GLY A 305 31.53 -8.63 -22.95
CA GLY A 305 32.18 -8.24 -24.20
C GLY A 305 31.26 -8.42 -25.41
N TYR A 306 30.57 -9.55 -25.47
CA TYR A 306 29.53 -9.81 -26.48
C TYR A 306 28.39 -8.79 -26.41
N ALA A 307 27.87 -8.50 -25.22
CA ALA A 307 26.78 -7.55 -25.03
C ALA A 307 27.17 -6.12 -25.40
N ILE A 308 28.40 -5.68 -25.10
CA ILE A 308 28.91 -4.37 -25.50
C ILE A 308 29.07 -4.30 -27.02
N ARG A 309 29.62 -5.33 -27.66
CA ARG A 309 29.71 -5.40 -29.13
C ARG A 309 28.33 -5.34 -29.77
N HIS A 310 27.35 -6.06 -29.20
CA HIS A 310 25.96 -6.00 -29.63
C HIS A 310 25.36 -4.59 -29.45
N ALA A 311 25.61 -3.95 -28.32
CA ALA A 311 25.14 -2.59 -28.04
C ALA A 311 25.65 -1.60 -29.11
N ILE A 312 26.95 -1.62 -29.39
CA ILE A 312 27.58 -0.75 -30.41
C ILE A 312 26.95 -0.99 -31.79
N ALA A 313 26.80 -2.26 -32.19
CA ALA A 313 26.19 -2.61 -33.46
C ALA A 313 24.72 -2.15 -33.60
N ASN A 314 24.04 -1.89 -32.48
CA ASN A 314 22.66 -1.39 -32.43
C ASN A 314 22.58 0.12 -32.11
N GLY A 315 23.68 0.87 -32.24
CA GLY A 315 23.70 2.32 -32.07
C GLY A 315 23.51 2.80 -30.62
N ILE A 316 23.79 1.94 -29.65
CA ILE A 316 23.79 2.30 -28.22
C ILE A 316 25.08 3.04 -27.92
N THR A 317 24.97 4.16 -27.20
CA THR A 317 26.09 5.07 -26.91
C THR A 317 26.60 4.93 -25.48
N LYS A 318 25.91 4.17 -24.62
CA LYS A 318 26.33 3.93 -23.23
C LYS A 318 26.03 2.51 -22.77
N TYR A 319 27.00 1.89 -22.12
CA TYR A 319 26.80 0.66 -21.34
C TYR A 319 26.95 0.98 -19.85
N ASP A 320 25.86 0.86 -19.09
CA ASP A 320 25.79 1.17 -17.67
C ASP A 320 25.82 -0.14 -16.86
N PHE A 321 26.83 -0.34 -16.03
CA PHE A 321 26.94 -1.52 -15.16
C PHE A 321 26.14 -1.39 -13.86
N LEU A 322 25.46 -0.25 -13.67
CA LEU A 322 24.66 0.07 -12.51
C LEU A 322 25.47 0.01 -11.20
N ARG A 323 24.78 -0.04 -10.06
CA ARG A 323 25.39 0.11 -8.74
C ARG A 323 26.36 -1.02 -8.41
N GLY A 324 27.38 -0.66 -7.65
CA GLY A 324 28.41 -1.57 -7.14
C GLY A 324 29.73 -1.38 -7.87
N ASN A 325 30.81 -1.31 -7.09
CA ASN A 325 32.19 -1.18 -7.55
C ASN A 325 32.91 -2.53 -7.69
N GLU A 326 32.22 -3.59 -8.12
CA GLU A 326 32.86 -4.88 -8.31
C GLU A 326 33.96 -4.82 -9.38
N ALA A 327 35.17 -5.30 -9.06
CA ALA A 327 36.37 -5.14 -9.87
C ALA A 327 36.23 -5.55 -11.35
N TYR A 328 35.39 -6.55 -11.66
CA TYR A 328 35.20 -7.01 -13.04
C TYR A 328 34.54 -5.94 -13.93
N LYS A 329 33.72 -5.04 -13.38
CA LYS A 329 33.04 -3.97 -14.15
C LYS A 329 34.05 -3.01 -14.77
N TYR A 330 35.16 -2.75 -14.09
CA TYR A 330 36.22 -1.84 -14.54
C TYR A 330 37.09 -2.42 -15.66
N SER A 331 36.94 -3.71 -15.98
CA SER A 331 37.68 -4.34 -17.08
C SER A 331 37.35 -3.74 -18.45
N PHE A 332 36.25 -2.98 -18.55
CA PHE A 332 35.73 -2.40 -19.79
C PHE A 332 35.99 -0.89 -19.94
N GLY A 333 36.89 -0.31 -19.12
CA GLY A 333 37.23 1.11 -19.23
C GLY A 333 36.17 2.05 -18.66
N CYS A 334 35.51 1.60 -17.59
CA CYS A 334 34.39 2.33 -16.99
C CYS A 334 34.85 3.58 -16.23
N GLU A 335 34.02 4.61 -16.34
CA GLU A 335 34.01 5.81 -15.52
C GLU A 335 32.98 5.63 -14.38
N GLU A 336 33.17 6.34 -13.27
CA GLU A 336 32.32 6.21 -12.08
C GLU A 336 31.32 7.36 -11.97
N LEU A 337 30.03 7.02 -11.94
CA LEU A 337 28.98 7.90 -11.44
C LEU A 337 28.79 7.68 -9.94
N HIS A 338 28.81 8.76 -9.16
CA HIS A 338 28.59 8.71 -7.71
C HIS A 338 27.18 9.19 -7.36
N LEU A 339 26.37 8.28 -6.82
CA LEU A 339 25.01 8.58 -6.38
C LEU A 339 24.99 9.17 -4.97
N LYS A 340 24.00 10.02 -4.71
CA LYS A 340 23.68 10.49 -3.36
C LYS A 340 22.59 9.58 -2.79
N SER A 341 22.78 9.07 -1.58
CA SER A 341 21.72 8.41 -0.82
C SER A 341 21.47 9.24 0.43
N LEU A 342 20.38 10.01 0.44
CA LEU A 342 20.10 10.97 1.49
C LEU A 342 18.85 10.57 2.26
N LEU A 343 18.92 10.75 3.58
CA LEU A 343 17.78 10.69 4.47
C LEU A 343 17.58 12.07 5.08
N LEU A 344 16.48 12.72 4.73
CA LEU A 344 16.03 13.94 5.38
C LEU A 344 15.06 13.53 6.48
N THR A 345 15.30 13.98 7.71
CA THR A 345 14.45 13.72 8.86
C THR A 345 14.09 15.02 9.56
N THR A 346 12.84 15.17 9.99
CA THR A 346 12.43 16.28 10.86
C THR A 346 13.25 16.27 12.16
N ARG A 347 13.67 17.46 12.63
CA ARG A 347 14.51 17.56 13.83
C ARG A 347 13.85 17.00 15.08
N ASP A 348 12.56 17.25 15.25
CA ASP A 348 11.75 16.75 16.37
C ASP A 348 11.41 15.25 16.25
N GLN A 349 11.81 14.60 15.15
CA GLN A 349 11.56 13.19 14.86
C GLN A 349 10.07 12.84 14.76
N ARG A 350 9.18 13.82 14.57
CA ARG A 350 7.73 13.64 14.38
C ARG A 350 7.34 13.96 12.95
N ASN A 351 6.10 13.65 12.58
CA ASN A 351 5.59 14.14 11.31
C ASN A 351 5.51 15.68 11.33
N LEU A 352 5.74 16.32 10.19
CA LEU A 352 5.44 17.74 10.02
C LEU A 352 4.00 18.04 10.49
N ARG A 353 3.83 19.17 11.18
CA ARG A 353 2.57 19.60 11.83
C ARG A 353 2.04 18.63 12.90
N GLY A 354 2.84 17.66 13.33
CA GLY A 354 2.49 16.71 14.41
C GLY A 354 1.40 15.70 14.07
N LYS A 355 0.97 15.62 12.80
CA LYS A 355 -0.19 14.84 12.37
C LYS A 355 0.21 13.73 11.40
N ILE A 356 -0.63 12.73 11.22
CA ILE A 356 -0.44 11.78 10.13
C ILE A 356 -0.76 12.44 8.77
N GLU A 357 -0.25 11.88 7.69
CA GLU A 357 -0.63 12.30 6.34
C GLU A 357 -2.02 11.73 6.02
N PRO A 358 -2.98 12.52 5.49
CA PRO A 358 -4.34 12.02 5.18
C PRO A 358 -4.37 10.74 4.35
N ARG A 359 -3.46 10.58 3.38
CA ARG A 359 -3.31 9.35 2.58
C ARG A 359 -2.94 8.11 3.42
N GLY A 360 -2.37 8.31 4.60
CA GLY A 360 -2.04 7.25 5.57
C GLY A 360 -3.21 6.79 6.44
N VAL A 361 -4.34 7.51 6.45
CA VAL A 361 -5.51 7.19 7.29
C VAL A 361 -5.99 5.74 7.15
N PRO A 362 -6.12 5.15 5.93
CA PRO A 362 -6.55 3.76 5.79
C PRO A 362 -5.66 2.75 6.53
N VAL A 363 -4.35 2.99 6.54
CA VAL A 363 -3.36 2.14 7.24
C VAL A 363 -3.58 2.22 8.76
N VAL A 364 -3.75 3.43 9.28
CA VAL A 364 -3.96 3.65 10.72
C VAL A 364 -5.30 3.07 11.19
N VAL A 365 -6.37 3.24 10.40
CA VAL A 365 -7.70 2.68 10.70
C VAL A 365 -7.69 1.15 10.67
N ALA A 366 -7.02 0.54 9.69
CA ALA A 366 -6.86 -0.92 9.64
C ALA A 366 -6.14 -1.42 10.90
N ARG A 367 -5.08 -0.74 11.31
CA ARG A 367 -4.35 -1.09 12.53
C ARG A 367 -5.16 -0.88 13.80
N ALA A 368 -5.91 0.22 13.89
CA ALA A 368 -6.82 0.49 15.02
C ALA A 368 -7.87 -0.61 15.16
N PHE A 369 -8.41 -1.10 14.03
CA PHE A 369 -9.34 -2.22 14.01
C PHE A 369 -8.70 -3.51 14.54
N GLU A 370 -7.49 -3.86 14.10
CA GLU A 370 -6.75 -5.02 14.63
C GLU A 370 -6.53 -4.94 16.15
N LEU A 371 -6.12 -3.76 16.64
CA LEU A 371 -5.90 -3.52 18.06
C LEU A 371 -7.20 -3.67 18.86
N HIS A 372 -8.31 -3.15 18.34
CA HIS A 372 -9.63 -3.30 18.95
C HIS A 372 -10.08 -4.77 19.00
N GLN A 373 -9.86 -5.54 17.93
CA GLN A 373 -10.16 -6.99 17.90
C GLN A 373 -9.28 -7.78 18.86
N ALA A 374 -8.04 -7.37 19.06
CA ALA A 374 -7.12 -7.95 20.04
C ALA A 374 -7.38 -7.45 21.48
N ASN A 375 -8.47 -6.71 21.72
CA ASN A 375 -8.84 -6.11 23.01
C ASN A 375 -7.76 -5.17 23.61
N LYS A 376 -6.88 -4.60 22.78
CA LYS A 376 -5.89 -3.59 23.16
C LYS A 376 -6.49 -2.19 23.03
N LEU A 377 -7.46 -1.90 23.90
CA LEU A 377 -8.37 -0.76 23.75
C LEU A 377 -7.65 0.59 23.82
N GLU A 378 -6.74 0.81 24.76
CA GLU A 378 -5.95 2.05 24.89
C GLU A 378 -5.15 2.37 23.61
N ALA A 379 -4.56 1.34 22.99
CA ALA A 379 -3.80 1.50 21.77
C ALA A 379 -4.72 1.81 20.58
N ALA A 380 -5.88 1.14 20.50
CA ALA A 380 -6.88 1.43 19.47
C ALA A 380 -7.41 2.87 19.59
N GLU A 381 -7.67 3.36 20.80
CA GLU A 381 -8.08 4.74 21.06
C GLU A 381 -7.04 5.74 20.56
N ARG A 382 -5.76 5.57 20.93
CA ARG A 382 -4.66 6.45 20.45
C ARG A 382 -4.53 6.45 18.94
N ALA A 383 -4.71 5.30 18.28
CA ALA A 383 -4.69 5.22 16.83
C ALA A 383 -5.87 5.97 16.20
N CYS A 384 -7.08 5.81 16.74
CA CYS A 384 -8.28 6.50 16.26
C CYS A 384 -8.18 8.01 16.47
N GLN A 385 -7.64 8.47 17.60
CA GLN A 385 -7.43 9.89 17.88
C GLN A 385 -6.54 10.55 16.82
N GLN A 386 -5.41 9.92 16.46
CA GLN A 386 -4.55 10.42 15.38
C GLN A 386 -5.26 10.50 14.02
N VAL A 387 -6.20 9.58 13.74
CA VAL A 387 -7.05 9.67 12.54
C VAL A 387 -8.00 10.85 12.62
N LEU A 388 -8.67 11.05 13.75
CA LEU A 388 -9.65 12.12 13.92
C LEU A 388 -9.04 13.53 13.96
N GLU A 389 -7.73 13.65 14.24
CA GLU A 389 -6.99 14.92 14.12
C GLU A 389 -6.82 15.41 12.67
N VAL A 390 -6.91 14.50 11.70
CA VAL A 390 -6.76 14.77 10.26
C VAL A 390 -8.06 14.59 9.47
N ASP A 391 -8.92 13.66 9.89
CA ASP A 391 -10.25 13.41 9.35
C ASP A 391 -11.26 13.27 10.51
N PRO A 392 -11.76 14.40 11.06
CA PRO A 392 -12.67 14.41 12.21
C PRO A 392 -14.00 13.69 11.97
N ARG A 393 -14.36 13.44 10.70
CA ARG A 393 -15.61 12.80 10.30
C ARG A 393 -15.41 11.35 9.88
N ASN A 394 -14.23 10.77 10.14
CA ASN A 394 -13.93 9.40 9.77
C ASN A 394 -14.85 8.41 10.50
N ALA A 395 -15.83 7.87 9.79
CA ALA A 395 -16.88 7.06 10.39
C ALA A 395 -16.34 5.82 11.12
N ARG A 396 -15.32 5.18 10.55
CA ARG A 396 -14.73 3.96 11.11
C ARG A 396 -13.89 4.24 12.35
N ALA A 397 -13.11 5.32 12.37
CA ALA A 397 -12.37 5.73 13.56
C ALA A 397 -13.31 6.19 14.69
N LEU A 398 -14.38 6.94 14.39
CA LEU A 398 -15.39 7.31 15.38
C LEU A 398 -16.07 6.09 16.00
N HIS A 399 -16.40 5.08 15.18
CA HIS A 399 -16.99 3.83 15.67
C HIS A 399 -16.03 3.12 16.63
N LEU A 400 -14.79 2.89 16.20
CA LEU A 400 -13.78 2.16 16.96
C LEU A 400 -13.41 2.87 18.26
N LEU A 401 -13.25 4.20 18.22
CA LEU A 401 -12.99 5.01 19.40
C LEU A 401 -14.17 4.92 20.38
N GLY A 402 -15.39 5.14 19.90
CA GLY A 402 -16.58 5.10 20.74
C GLY A 402 -16.82 3.73 21.38
N THR A 403 -16.60 2.63 20.66
CA THR A 403 -16.74 1.28 21.22
C THR A 403 -15.61 0.91 22.18
N ALA A 404 -14.39 1.36 21.92
CA ALA A 404 -13.26 1.16 22.84
C ALA A 404 -13.50 1.91 24.16
N GLU A 405 -13.88 3.18 24.08
CA GLU A 405 -14.21 4.01 25.25
C GLU A 405 -15.36 3.39 26.06
N ALA A 406 -16.41 2.90 25.39
CA ALA A 406 -17.53 2.22 26.05
C ALA A 406 -17.08 0.96 26.80
N LYS A 407 -16.20 0.13 26.21
CA LYS A 407 -15.67 -1.08 26.85
C LYS A 407 -14.78 -0.76 28.06
N ARG A 408 -14.11 0.40 28.06
CA ARG A 408 -13.31 0.89 29.19
C ARG A 408 -14.13 1.63 30.26
N GLY A 409 -15.45 1.74 30.08
CA GLY A 409 -16.33 2.46 31.00
C GLY A 409 -16.41 3.98 30.79
N ASN A 410 -15.69 4.52 29.80
CA ASN A 410 -15.69 5.94 29.44
C ASN A 410 -16.94 6.33 28.63
N HIS A 411 -18.12 5.99 29.13
CA HIS A 411 -19.38 6.13 28.39
C HIS A 411 -19.71 7.58 28.01
N LEU A 412 -19.20 8.58 28.75
CA LEU A 412 -19.37 9.99 28.42
C LEU A 412 -18.76 10.34 27.05
N MET A 413 -17.51 9.92 26.81
CA MET A 413 -16.82 10.13 25.54
C MET A 413 -17.35 9.22 24.44
N ALA A 414 -17.68 7.97 24.78
CA ALA A 414 -18.29 7.05 23.83
C ALA A 414 -19.57 7.63 23.21
N VAL A 415 -20.46 8.18 24.05
CA VAL A 415 -21.69 8.85 23.59
C VAL A 415 -21.38 10.01 22.66
N LYS A 416 -20.39 10.84 22.97
CA LYS A 416 -20.01 11.99 22.13
C LYS A 416 -19.59 11.54 20.73
N HIS A 417 -18.67 10.58 20.63
CA HIS A 417 -18.15 10.09 19.35
C HIS A 417 -19.21 9.31 18.56
N LEU A 418 -20.00 8.48 19.23
CA LEU A 418 -21.05 7.69 18.59
C LEU A 418 -22.22 8.57 18.11
N ARG A 419 -22.58 9.64 18.83
CA ARG A 419 -23.57 10.63 18.38
C ARG A 419 -23.13 11.32 17.09
N LEU A 420 -21.87 11.75 17.05
CA LEU A 420 -21.32 12.34 15.83
C LEU A 420 -21.34 11.32 14.68
N LEU A 421 -21.00 10.06 14.94
CA LEU A 421 -21.05 9.03 13.91
C LEU A 421 -22.46 8.80 13.35
N VAL A 422 -23.48 8.66 14.21
CA VAL A 422 -24.84 8.38 13.73
C VAL A 422 -25.50 9.58 13.06
N SER A 423 -25.07 10.81 13.35
CA SER A 423 -25.51 11.98 12.58
C SER A 423 -24.86 12.03 11.19
N LEU A 424 -23.64 11.52 11.05
CA LEU A 424 -22.93 11.42 9.77
C LEU A 424 -23.39 10.23 8.91
N VAL A 425 -23.63 9.10 9.55
CA VAL A 425 -24.04 7.84 8.93
C VAL A 425 -25.27 7.32 9.67
N PRO A 426 -26.48 7.81 9.34
CA PRO A 426 -27.71 7.42 10.02
C PRO A 426 -27.99 5.92 10.00
N ASN A 427 -27.49 5.17 9.03
CA ASN A 427 -27.71 3.72 8.90
C ASN A 427 -26.65 2.86 9.59
N ALA A 428 -25.78 3.44 10.43
CA ALA A 428 -24.77 2.71 11.18
C ALA A 428 -25.36 1.93 12.37
N VAL A 429 -26.06 0.82 12.09
CA VAL A 429 -26.76 -0.04 13.07
C VAL A 429 -25.91 -0.37 14.29
N ALA A 430 -24.69 -0.89 14.07
CA ALA A 430 -23.80 -1.28 15.17
C ALA A 430 -23.43 -0.09 16.08
N SER A 431 -23.33 1.12 15.51
CA SER A 431 -23.02 2.34 16.24
C SER A 431 -24.22 2.86 17.04
N TRP A 432 -25.43 2.78 16.48
CA TRP A 432 -26.66 3.07 17.23
C TRP A 432 -26.81 2.16 18.44
N TYR A 433 -26.53 0.86 18.28
CA TYR A 433 -26.55 -0.08 19.40
C TYR A 433 -25.51 0.27 20.47
N ALA A 434 -24.28 0.56 20.07
CA ALA A 434 -23.23 1.01 20.98
C ALA A 434 -23.57 2.33 21.69
N LEU A 435 -24.23 3.26 20.99
CA LEU A 435 -24.69 4.54 21.54
C LEU A 435 -25.75 4.30 22.61
N ALA A 436 -26.78 3.53 22.29
CA ALA A 436 -27.87 3.22 23.21
C ALA A 436 -27.36 2.51 24.48
N LYS A 437 -26.46 1.51 24.34
CA LYS A 437 -25.82 0.86 25.48
C LYS A 437 -24.99 1.81 26.33
N SER A 438 -24.26 2.74 25.71
CA SER A 438 -23.46 3.71 26.43
C SER A 438 -24.33 4.73 27.17
N LEU A 439 -25.48 5.13 26.60
CA LEU A 439 -26.47 5.97 27.27
C LEU A 439 -27.12 5.25 28.45
N GLN A 440 -27.47 3.97 28.25
CA GLN A 440 -28.00 3.10 29.29
C GLN A 440 -27.02 2.96 30.47
N ALA A 441 -25.74 2.71 30.20
CA ALA A 441 -24.71 2.61 31.23
C ALA A 441 -24.49 3.91 32.01
N ARG A 442 -24.83 5.06 31.42
CA ARG A 442 -24.81 6.38 32.09
C ARG A 442 -26.09 6.70 32.88
N GLY A 443 -27.12 5.85 32.79
CA GLY A 443 -28.43 6.15 33.33
C GLY A 443 -29.21 7.23 32.59
N ALA A 444 -28.81 7.59 31.37
CA ALA A 444 -29.54 8.50 30.49
C ALA A 444 -30.70 7.75 29.81
N TRP A 445 -31.64 7.25 30.61
CA TRP A 445 -32.62 6.24 30.19
C TRP A 445 -33.52 6.71 29.04
N ALA A 446 -34.01 7.96 29.07
CA ALA A 446 -34.86 8.49 28.00
C ALA A 446 -34.11 8.57 26.66
N GLU A 447 -32.87 9.08 26.67
CA GLU A 447 -32.03 9.15 25.47
C GLU A 447 -31.61 7.76 24.97
N ALA A 448 -31.42 6.80 25.88
CA ALA A 448 -31.16 5.41 25.52
C ALA A 448 -32.37 4.76 24.83
N ALA A 449 -33.57 4.99 25.35
CA ALA A 449 -34.81 4.52 24.73
C ALA A 449 -34.98 5.09 23.32
N ASP A 450 -34.71 6.38 23.14
CA ASP A 450 -34.75 7.04 21.84
C ASP A 450 -33.75 6.41 20.86
N ALA A 451 -32.50 6.19 21.28
CA ALA A 451 -31.48 5.55 20.45
C ALA A 451 -31.84 4.10 20.07
N TYR A 452 -32.46 3.33 20.96
CA TYR A 452 -32.97 2.00 20.63
C TYR A 452 -34.17 2.06 19.68
N CYS A 453 -35.08 3.02 19.83
CA CYS A 453 -36.20 3.21 18.90
C CYS A 453 -35.71 3.57 17.49
N GLU A 454 -34.70 4.44 17.38
CA GLU A 454 -34.04 4.77 16.11
C GLU A 454 -33.39 3.53 15.48
N LEU A 455 -32.69 2.71 16.27
CA LEU A 455 -32.09 1.47 15.81
C LEU A 455 -33.15 0.50 15.26
N ILE A 456 -34.24 0.28 16.00
CA ILE A 456 -35.30 -0.64 15.60
C ILE A 456 -36.01 -0.15 14.34
N SER A 457 -36.28 1.15 14.24
CA SER A 457 -36.90 1.74 13.04
C SER A 457 -36.08 1.49 11.77
N ARG A 458 -34.75 1.30 11.90
CA ARG A 458 -33.84 0.98 10.80
C ARG A 458 -33.68 -0.53 10.60
N GLN A 459 -33.64 -1.30 11.68
CA GLN A 459 -33.50 -2.75 11.63
C GLN A 459 -34.45 -3.42 12.64
N PRO A 460 -35.68 -3.74 12.21
CA PRO A 460 -36.74 -4.21 13.12
C PRO A 460 -36.67 -5.70 13.46
N THR A 461 -35.62 -6.40 13.05
CA THR A 461 -35.56 -7.87 13.11
C THR A 461 -34.56 -8.39 14.15
N HIS A 462 -34.16 -7.58 15.13
CA HIS A 462 -33.19 -7.96 16.18
C HIS A 462 -33.83 -8.04 17.57
N PRO A 463 -34.28 -9.23 18.03
CA PRO A 463 -34.94 -9.41 19.33
C PRO A 463 -34.16 -8.85 20.52
N GLN A 464 -32.82 -8.92 20.46
CA GLN A 464 -31.94 -8.41 21.51
C GLN A 464 -32.09 -6.90 21.75
N VAL A 465 -32.37 -6.12 20.70
CA VAL A 465 -32.54 -4.67 20.79
C VAL A 465 -33.85 -4.34 21.51
N TYR A 466 -34.93 -5.08 21.19
CA TYR A 466 -36.21 -4.96 21.89
C TYR A 466 -36.07 -5.30 23.37
N HIS A 467 -35.39 -6.40 23.71
CA HIS A 467 -35.13 -6.73 25.11
C HIS A 467 -34.39 -5.59 25.84
N SER A 468 -33.36 -5.01 25.21
CA SER A 468 -32.61 -3.89 25.79
C SER A 468 -33.47 -2.62 25.97
N LEU A 469 -34.35 -2.32 25.01
CA LEU A 469 -35.33 -1.23 25.14
C LEU A 469 -36.33 -1.50 26.27
N GLY A 470 -36.86 -2.72 26.39
CA GLY A 470 -37.76 -3.11 27.47
C GLY A 470 -37.14 -2.91 28.85
N GLN A 471 -35.87 -3.29 29.04
CA GLN A 471 -35.14 -3.05 30.28
C GLN A 471 -35.00 -1.54 30.58
N VAL A 472 -34.73 -0.72 29.57
CA VAL A 472 -34.66 0.74 29.72
C VAL A 472 -36.02 1.33 30.10
N LEU A 473 -37.12 0.82 29.52
CA LEU A 473 -38.47 1.27 29.82
C LEU A 473 -38.90 0.94 31.25
N LEU A 474 -38.50 -0.21 31.79
CA LEU A 474 -38.68 -0.52 33.21
C LEU A 474 -37.97 0.50 34.12
N LYS A 475 -36.77 0.97 33.74
CA LYS A 475 -36.07 2.04 34.48
C LYS A 475 -36.72 3.42 34.36
N LEU A 476 -37.50 3.65 33.30
CA LEU A 476 -38.32 4.86 33.11
C LEU A 476 -39.71 4.76 33.76
N ASP A 477 -40.02 3.68 34.49
CA ASP A 477 -41.35 3.37 35.02
C ASP A 477 -42.44 3.24 33.92
N GLN A 478 -42.05 3.05 32.67
CA GLN A 478 -42.95 2.88 31.51
C GLN A 478 -43.29 1.39 31.32
N VAL A 479 -43.93 0.81 32.34
CA VAL A 479 -44.11 -0.65 32.48
C VAL A 479 -44.98 -1.25 31.36
N ASP A 480 -46.06 -0.60 30.97
CA ASP A 480 -46.93 -1.09 29.90
C ASP A 480 -46.21 -1.13 28.55
N HIS A 481 -45.47 -0.07 28.22
CA HIS A 481 -44.63 -0.03 27.03
C HIS A 481 -43.51 -1.10 27.08
N ALA A 482 -42.95 -1.40 28.25
CA ALA A 482 -41.97 -2.46 28.41
C ALA A 482 -42.57 -3.85 28.09
N VAL A 483 -43.79 -4.14 28.58
CA VAL A 483 -44.51 -5.39 28.24
C VAL A 483 -44.70 -5.50 26.73
N THR A 484 -45.20 -4.45 26.08
CA THR A 484 -45.41 -4.42 24.62
C THR A 484 -44.12 -4.71 23.85
N VAL A 485 -43.00 -4.12 24.25
CA VAL A 485 -41.71 -4.31 23.58
C VAL A 485 -41.15 -5.72 23.82
N PHE A 486 -41.30 -6.30 25.02
CA PHE A 486 -40.92 -7.69 25.26
C PHE A 486 -41.78 -8.67 24.45
N GLU A 487 -43.08 -8.41 24.32
CA GLU A 487 -43.97 -9.20 23.46
C GLU A 487 -43.58 -9.08 21.98
N ALA A 488 -43.17 -7.90 21.52
CA ALA A 488 -42.62 -7.72 20.18
C ALA A 488 -41.33 -8.53 19.98
N ALA A 489 -40.42 -8.56 20.97
CA ALA A 489 -39.22 -9.40 20.93
C ALA A 489 -39.57 -10.90 20.80
N LEU A 490 -40.57 -11.35 21.56
CA LEU A 490 -41.07 -12.74 21.52
C LEU A 490 -41.83 -13.07 20.22
N GLY A 491 -42.47 -12.08 19.62
CA GLY A 491 -43.08 -12.22 18.29
C GLY A 491 -42.04 -12.43 17.18
N LEU A 492 -40.82 -11.89 17.35
CA LEU A 492 -39.70 -12.12 16.43
C LEU A 492 -38.96 -13.43 16.74
N LYS A 493 -38.83 -13.80 18.02
CA LYS A 493 -38.22 -15.05 18.48
C LYS A 493 -38.94 -15.57 19.72
N ALA A 494 -39.81 -16.57 19.52
CA ALA A 494 -40.72 -17.09 20.55
C ALA A 494 -39.99 -17.68 21.77
N ASP A 495 -38.81 -18.25 21.59
CA ASP A 495 -37.97 -18.87 22.62
C ASP A 495 -36.87 -17.94 23.14
N TYR A 496 -37.00 -16.62 22.98
CA TYR A 496 -36.00 -15.68 23.47
C TYR A 496 -36.06 -15.53 25.00
N ALA A 497 -35.26 -16.33 25.71
CA ALA A 497 -35.25 -16.44 27.17
C ALA A 497 -35.19 -15.08 27.90
N ASP A 498 -34.31 -14.18 27.47
CA ASP A 498 -34.17 -12.85 28.08
C ASP A 498 -35.47 -12.04 28.03
N ALA A 499 -36.21 -12.12 26.90
CA ALA A 499 -37.48 -11.42 26.74
C ALA A 499 -38.62 -12.09 27.54
N LEU A 500 -38.61 -13.42 27.71
CA LEU A 500 -39.56 -14.11 28.59
C LEU A 500 -39.40 -13.66 30.05
N ILE A 501 -38.15 -13.60 30.52
CA ILE A 501 -37.81 -13.14 31.87
C ILE A 501 -38.22 -11.67 32.03
N GLY A 502 -37.81 -10.80 31.10
CA GLY A 502 -38.15 -9.38 31.14
C GLY A 502 -39.66 -9.12 31.12
N ARG A 503 -40.42 -9.88 30.33
CA ARG A 503 -41.89 -9.78 30.32
C ARG A 503 -42.50 -10.19 31.66
N SER A 504 -42.02 -11.28 32.26
CA SER A 504 -42.51 -11.75 33.58
C SER A 504 -42.26 -10.71 34.66
N GLU A 505 -41.05 -10.12 34.68
CA GLU A 505 -40.71 -9.02 35.59
C GLU A 505 -41.65 -7.82 35.39
N ALA A 506 -41.82 -7.38 34.14
CA ALA A 506 -42.69 -6.25 33.80
C ALA A 506 -44.16 -6.50 34.20
N MET A 507 -44.69 -7.71 33.98
CA MET A 507 -46.06 -8.07 34.37
C MET A 507 -46.25 -8.10 35.89
N GLY A 508 -45.25 -8.59 36.65
CA GLY A 508 -45.27 -8.55 38.11
C GLY A 508 -45.30 -7.11 38.64
N ILE A 509 -44.49 -6.21 38.07
CA ILE A 509 -44.50 -4.78 38.41
C ILE A 509 -45.85 -4.15 38.05
N ARG A 510 -46.40 -4.47 36.87
CA ARG A 510 -47.70 -3.94 36.41
C ARG A 510 -48.84 -4.29 37.36
N GLY A 511 -48.87 -5.53 37.87
CA GLY A 511 -49.88 -5.98 38.83
C GLY A 511 -49.77 -5.35 40.22
N ALA A 512 -48.60 -4.83 40.59
CA ALA A 512 -48.33 -4.26 41.91
C ALA A 512 -48.56 -2.73 42.00
N ILE A 513 -48.73 -2.03 40.87
CA ILE A 513 -48.88 -0.56 40.83
C ILE A 513 -50.37 -0.17 40.74
N PRO A 514 -50.91 0.62 41.69
CA PRO A 514 -52.27 1.15 41.60
C PRO A 514 -52.46 2.05 40.36
N ARG A 515 -53.63 1.99 39.74
CA ARG A 515 -53.97 2.72 38.49
C ARG A 515 -53.63 4.22 38.52
N SER A 516 -53.89 4.89 39.64
CA SER A 516 -53.57 6.32 39.83
C SER A 516 -52.06 6.63 39.81
N LYS A 517 -51.21 5.68 40.23
CA LYS A 517 -49.74 5.80 40.14
C LYS A 517 -49.25 5.43 38.75
N ALA A 518 -49.91 4.50 38.06
CA ALA A 518 -49.58 4.11 36.69
C ALA A 518 -49.81 5.28 35.71
N GLU A 519 -50.95 5.95 35.80
CA GLU A 519 -51.28 7.12 34.94
C GLU A 519 -50.29 8.29 35.14
N LYS A 520 -49.90 8.56 36.40
CA LYS A 520 -48.88 9.58 36.72
C LYS A 520 -47.47 9.23 36.26
N ARG A 521 -47.13 7.92 36.20
CA ARG A 521 -45.84 7.45 35.67
C ARG A 521 -45.84 7.48 34.14
N ALA A 522 -46.94 7.10 33.50
CA ALA A 522 -47.10 7.12 32.06
C ALA A 522 -46.98 8.53 31.46
N SER A 523 -47.51 9.56 32.13
CA SER A 523 -47.36 10.95 31.70
C SER A 523 -45.91 11.47 31.79
N ARG A 524 -45.08 10.87 32.65
CA ARG A 524 -43.65 11.17 32.74
C ARG A 524 -42.92 10.46 31.59
N HIS A 525 -42.38 11.23 30.64
CA HIS A 525 -41.79 10.73 29.38
C HIS A 525 -42.81 10.27 28.32
N ALA A 526 -44.00 10.90 28.24
CA ALA A 526 -45.02 10.62 27.23
C ALA A 526 -44.47 10.55 25.78
N ALA A 527 -43.56 11.46 25.41
CA ALA A 527 -42.91 11.46 24.09
C ALA A 527 -42.04 10.22 23.80
N VAL A 528 -41.53 9.55 24.82
CA VAL A 528 -40.84 8.25 24.67
C VAL A 528 -41.88 7.16 24.41
N GLY A 529 -43.00 7.17 25.15
CA GLY A 529 -44.11 6.24 24.95
C GLY A 529 -44.66 6.25 23.52
N GLU A 530 -44.91 7.44 22.95
CA GLU A 530 -45.37 7.59 21.55
C GLU A 530 -44.41 6.97 20.53
N ARG A 531 -43.10 7.17 20.71
CA ARG A 531 -42.08 6.60 19.84
C ARG A 531 -41.99 5.08 19.97
N VAL A 532 -42.12 4.56 21.19
CA VAL A 532 -42.13 3.11 21.44
C VAL A 532 -43.35 2.45 20.80
N ALA A 533 -44.54 3.07 20.89
CA ALA A 533 -45.74 2.55 20.25
C ALA A 533 -45.55 2.41 18.73
N LYS A 534 -45.01 3.45 18.09
CA LYS A 534 -44.67 3.42 16.65
C LYS A 534 -43.69 2.30 16.30
N VAL A 535 -42.69 2.06 17.15
CA VAL A 535 -41.70 0.99 16.94
C VAL A 535 -42.31 -0.40 17.12
N ALA A 536 -43.26 -0.57 18.04
CA ALA A 536 -44.01 -1.82 18.20
C ALA A 536 -44.86 -2.13 16.95
N GLU A 537 -45.46 -1.12 16.31
CA GLU A 537 -46.16 -1.28 15.03
C GLU A 537 -45.22 -1.73 13.91
N ILE A 538 -44.03 -1.11 13.81
CA ILE A 538 -43.00 -1.51 12.83
C ILE A 538 -42.60 -2.98 13.06
N ALA A 539 -42.45 -3.40 14.32
CA ALA A 539 -42.14 -4.79 14.66
C ALA A 539 -43.25 -5.76 14.23
N ALA A 540 -44.51 -5.41 14.48
CA ALA A 540 -45.67 -6.20 14.08
C ALA A 540 -45.76 -6.33 12.55
N ALA A 541 -45.48 -5.27 11.81
CA ALA A 541 -45.42 -5.30 10.35
C ALA A 541 -44.27 -6.19 9.84
N ALA A 542 -43.06 -6.05 10.40
CA ALA A 542 -41.90 -6.87 10.04
C ALA A 542 -42.15 -8.37 10.32
N ARG A 543 -42.82 -8.68 11.43
CA ARG A 543 -43.24 -10.05 11.77
C ARG A 543 -44.20 -10.62 10.72
N ARG A 544 -45.28 -9.90 10.40
CA ARG A 544 -46.27 -10.33 9.40
C ARG A 544 -45.62 -10.60 8.03
N PHE A 545 -44.67 -9.74 7.64
CA PHE A 545 -43.92 -9.93 6.40
C PHE A 545 -43.05 -11.20 6.43
N ASN A 546 -42.33 -11.47 7.52
CA ASN A 546 -41.56 -12.71 7.67
C ASN A 546 -42.44 -13.96 7.69
N GLU A 547 -43.58 -13.93 8.39
CA GLU A 547 -44.54 -15.03 8.42
C GLU A 547 -45.12 -15.32 7.02
N ALA A 548 -45.43 -14.27 6.24
CA ALA A 548 -45.90 -14.41 4.86
C ALA A 548 -44.81 -14.98 3.92
N MET A 549 -43.55 -14.55 4.06
CA MET A 549 -42.44 -15.07 3.26
C MET A 549 -42.13 -16.55 3.55
N ILE A 550 -42.32 -17.00 4.80
CA ILE A 550 -42.18 -18.41 5.17
C ILE A 550 -43.35 -19.24 4.59
N ALA A 551 -44.57 -18.67 4.56
CA ALA A 551 -45.75 -19.33 4.02
C ALA A 551 -45.73 -19.48 2.48
N ASP A 552 -44.98 -18.63 1.77
CA ASP A 552 -44.91 -18.60 0.29
C ASP A 552 -43.74 -19.42 -0.30
N GLN A 553 -42.95 -20.14 0.54
CA GLN A 553 -41.95 -21.09 0.05
C GLN A 553 -42.58 -22.45 -0.29
N PRO A 554 -42.40 -22.99 -1.51
CA PRO A 554 -42.92 -24.30 -1.86
C PRO A 554 -42.26 -25.40 -1.03
N ALA A 555 -43.09 -26.32 -0.53
CA ALA A 555 -42.70 -27.46 0.29
C ALA A 555 -41.79 -28.43 -0.48
N GLY A 556 -40.50 -28.12 -0.58
CA GLY A 556 -39.53 -28.94 -1.31
C GLY A 556 -38.06 -28.49 -1.17
N SER A 557 -37.79 -27.27 -0.72
CA SER A 557 -36.42 -26.80 -0.46
C SER A 557 -36.04 -26.84 1.03
N GLN A 558 -36.26 -27.97 1.71
CA GLN A 558 -35.53 -28.24 2.96
C GLN A 558 -34.10 -28.63 2.60
N GLY A 559 -33.24 -27.63 2.37
CA GLY A 559 -31.84 -27.89 2.02
C GLY A 559 -31.00 -26.71 1.53
N ALA A 560 -31.35 -25.45 1.80
CA ALA A 560 -30.45 -24.30 1.62
C ALA A 560 -31.07 -23.04 2.24
N GLY A 561 -31.04 -22.94 3.58
CA GLY A 561 -31.78 -21.90 4.31
C GLY A 561 -31.00 -21.21 5.43
N ILE A 562 -29.67 -21.21 5.41
CA ILE A 562 -28.84 -20.30 6.22
C ILE A 562 -27.63 -19.88 5.38
N ALA A 563 -27.83 -18.96 4.43
CA ALA A 563 -26.75 -18.22 3.76
C ALA A 563 -27.30 -17.00 3.00
N MET A 564 -27.96 -16.06 3.71
CA MET A 564 -28.14 -14.70 3.19
C MET A 564 -27.99 -13.70 4.33
N LEU A 565 -26.73 -13.49 4.74
CA LEU A 565 -26.18 -12.22 5.22
C LEU A 565 -24.65 -12.40 5.29
N ALA A 566 -24.07 -12.76 4.15
CA ALA A 566 -22.64 -12.72 3.91
C ALA A 566 -22.41 -12.16 2.50
N ASP A 567 -22.89 -10.95 2.23
CA ASP A 567 -22.34 -10.14 1.14
C ASP A 567 -22.68 -8.66 1.33
N VAL A 568 -22.00 -8.01 2.27
CA VAL A 568 -21.65 -6.60 2.02
C VAL A 568 -20.59 -6.68 0.93
N ARG A 569 -21.05 -6.47 -0.32
CA ARG A 569 -20.19 -6.17 -1.45
C ARG A 569 -19.11 -5.20 -0.99
N ARG A 570 -17.87 -5.63 -1.19
CA ARG A 570 -16.72 -4.75 -1.38
C ARG A 570 -17.12 -3.63 -2.35
N PRO A 571 -16.61 -2.40 -2.17
CA PRO A 571 -16.50 -1.51 -3.32
C PRO A 571 -15.68 -2.26 -4.38
N ALA A 572 -16.15 -2.25 -5.62
CA ALA A 572 -15.38 -2.79 -6.74
C ALA A 572 -13.98 -2.14 -6.75
N GLY A 573 -12.91 -2.95 -6.73
CA GLY A 573 -11.53 -2.47 -6.95
C GLY A 573 -10.46 -2.80 -5.91
N SER A 574 -10.40 -4.01 -5.32
CA SER A 574 -9.22 -4.41 -4.51
C SER A 574 -8.81 -5.88 -4.75
N PRO A 575 -7.57 -6.17 -5.19
CA PRO A 575 -7.09 -7.54 -5.37
C PRO A 575 -6.74 -8.22 -4.03
N ARG A 576 -6.94 -9.54 -3.98
CA ARG A 576 -6.76 -10.41 -2.82
C ARG A 576 -5.28 -10.49 -2.38
N LEU A 577 -4.98 -10.14 -1.13
CA LEU A 577 -3.78 -10.63 -0.42
C LEU A 577 -4.05 -12.06 0.07
N GLN A 578 -3.46 -13.06 -0.58
CA GLN A 578 -3.38 -14.42 -0.05
C GLN A 578 -2.34 -14.44 1.08
N MET A 579 -2.80 -14.60 2.32
CA MET A 579 -1.95 -15.16 3.38
C MET A 579 -2.11 -16.67 3.37
N ALA A 580 -1.07 -17.37 2.92
CA ALA A 580 -0.97 -18.83 3.08
C ALA A 580 -0.83 -19.15 4.57
N GLY A 581 -1.73 -19.99 5.07
CA GLY A 581 -1.83 -20.38 6.46
C GLY A 581 -0.78 -21.40 6.88
N ALA A 582 -0.28 -21.25 8.11
CA ALA A 582 0.35 -22.32 8.87
C ALA A 582 -0.69 -22.88 9.86
N LYS A 583 -1.16 -24.10 9.61
CA LYS A 583 -1.66 -25.01 10.63
C LYS A 583 -0.90 -26.31 10.45
N ASN A 584 -0.11 -26.67 11.46
CA ASN A 584 0.02 -28.06 11.88
C ASN A 584 0.45 -28.09 13.35
N ARG A 585 -0.40 -28.72 14.16
CA ARG A 585 -0.21 -29.09 15.56
C ARG A 585 -0.53 -30.58 15.62
N VAL A 586 0.47 -31.43 15.88
CA VAL A 586 0.38 -32.80 16.44
C VAL A 586 1.77 -33.04 17.07
N LEU A 587 1.91 -32.96 18.40
CA LEU A 587 2.04 -34.10 19.33
C LEU A 587 3.13 -35.11 18.93
N HIS A 588 4.37 -34.89 19.38
CA HIS A 588 5.01 -35.58 20.52
C HIS A 588 6.30 -34.85 20.90
#